data_AF-A0A2E1SXL0-F1
#
_entry.id   AF-A0A2E1SXL0-F1
#
_cell.length_a   1.000
_cell.length_b   1.000
_cell.length_c   1.000
_cell.angle_alpha   90.00
_cell.angle_beta   90.00
_cell.angle_gamma   90.00
#
_symmetry.space_group_name_H-M   'P 1'
#
loop_
_entity.id
_entity.type
_entity.pdbx_description
1 polymer ?
#
loop_
_entity_poly.entity_id
_entity_poly.type
_entity_poly.pdbx_seq_one_letter_code
_entity_poly.pdbx_strand_id
1 'polypeptide(L)' 'MLEFQFASLTAFFEMAPHGVYVWPIYGLGLLVLGGLTFANVRQHRRAVSMIQRNLEREATHES' A
#
# COMPACT_ATOMS: atom_id res chain seq x y z
N MET A 1 5.60 22.24 22.60
CA MET A 1 6.69 22.00 21.61
C MET A 1 6.80 20.51 21.43
N LEU A 2 6.99 20.01 20.20
CA LEU A 2 7.25 18.59 19.96
C LEU A 2 8.72 18.31 20.31
N GLU A 3 8.95 17.83 21.52
CA GLU A 3 10.26 17.40 22.00
C GLU A 3 10.53 15.98 21.47
N PHE A 4 11.70 15.77 20.87
CA PHE A 4 12.11 14.45 20.42
C PHE A 4 12.49 13.61 21.65
N GLN A 5 11.76 12.53 21.90
CA GLN A 5 11.89 11.71 23.12
C GLN A 5 13.14 10.82 23.18
N PHE A 6 13.97 10.80 22.12
CA PHE A 6 15.13 9.92 22.03
C PHE A 6 16.44 10.73 22.03
N ALA A 7 17.49 10.14 22.58
CA ALA A 7 18.81 10.75 22.64
C ALA A 7 19.47 10.92 21.26
N SER A 8 19.07 10.11 20.28
CA SER A 8 19.56 10.17 18.90
C SER A 8 18.62 9.41 17.96
N LEU A 9 18.79 9.62 16.64
CA LEU A 9 18.07 8.82 15.63
C LEU A 9 18.41 7.32 15.74
N THR A 10 19.66 6.99 16.07
CA THR A 10 20.07 5.60 16.31
C THR A 10 19.31 4.98 17.47
N ALA A 11 19.16 5.70 18.59
CA ALA A 11 18.40 5.23 19.74
C ALA A 11 16.90 5.04 19.41
N PHE A 12 16.35 5.89 18.53
CA PHE A 12 15.00 5.73 18.00
C PHE A 12 14.86 4.49 17.12
N PHE A 13 15.85 4.16 16.27
CA PHE A 13 15.77 2.97 15.43
C PHE A 13 16.01 1.68 16.21
N GLU A 14 16.93 1.68 17.17
CA GLU A 14 17.16 0.51 18.03
C GLU A 14 15.98 0.26 18.96
N MET A 15 15.32 1.32 19.46
CA MET A 15 14.28 1.25 20.51
C MET A 15 14.62 0.21 21.59
N ALA A 16 15.87 0.14 22.05
CA ALA A 16 16.32 -0.95 22.93
C ALA A 16 15.41 -1.06 24.18
N PRO A 17 15.10 -2.27 24.71
CA PRO A 17 15.03 -3.62 24.14
C PRO A 17 13.74 -3.94 23.35
N HIS A 18 12.93 -2.94 23.03
CA HIS A 18 11.56 -3.06 22.51
C HIS A 18 11.48 -3.08 20.98
N GLY A 19 12.53 -2.64 20.27
CA GLY A 19 12.52 -2.51 18.81
C GLY A 19 12.14 -3.80 18.09
N VAL A 20 12.54 -4.96 18.61
CA VAL A 20 12.20 -6.28 18.07
C VAL A 20 10.70 -6.58 18.06
N TYR A 21 9.92 -5.96 18.95
CA TYR A 21 8.46 -6.11 19.00
C TYR A 21 7.74 -5.08 18.14
N VAL A 22 8.34 -3.89 17.97
CA VAL A 22 7.71 -2.74 17.33
C VAL A 22 7.88 -2.77 15.81
N TRP A 23 9.09 -3.03 15.32
CA TRP A 23 9.39 -3.04 13.88
C TRP A 23 8.58 -4.06 13.07
N PRO A 24 8.36 -5.31 13.54
CA PRO A 24 7.53 -6.26 12.82
C PRO A 24 6.09 -5.79 12.65
N ILE A 25 5.52 -5.07 13.63
CA ILE A 25 4.14 -4.56 13.54
C ILE A 25 4.06 -3.43 12.52
N TYR A 26 5.03 -2.51 12.50
CA TYR A 26 5.11 -1.49 11.45
C TYR A 26 5.31 -2.14 10.06
N GLY A 27 6.16 -3.15 9.96
CA GLY A 27 6.35 -3.92 8.73
C GLY A 27 5.07 -4.62 8.27
N LEU A 28 4.34 -5.24 9.20
CA LEU A 28 3.05 -5.88 8.91
C LEU A 28 2.01 -4.85 8.46
N GLY A 29 1.93 -3.71 9.13
CA GLY A 29 1.04 -2.62 8.74
C GLY A 29 1.35 -2.11 7.33
N LEU A 30 2.63 -1.89 7.02
CA LEU A 30 3.08 -1.49 5.70
C LEU A 30 2.78 -2.55 4.65
N LEU A 31 2.95 -3.83 4.98
CA LEU A 31 2.62 -4.96 4.11
C LEU A 31 1.12 -5.02 3.81
N VAL A 32 0.27 -4.89 4.83
CA VAL A 32 -1.19 -4.89 4.67
C VAL A 32 -1.64 -3.70 3.83
N LEU A 33 -1.18 -2.50 4.16
CA LEU A 33 -1.59 -1.28 3.48
C LEU A 33 -1.07 -1.24 2.03
N GLY A 34 0.20 -1.61 1.83
CA GLY A 34 0.81 -1.74 0.52
C GLY A 34 0.14 -2.83 -0.33
N GLY A 35 -0.17 -3.98 0.28
CA GLY A 35 -0.90 -5.08 -0.35
C GLY A 35 -2.31 -4.67 -0.79
N LEU A 36 -3.05 -3.97 0.07
CA LEU A 36 -4.39 -3.48 -0.25
C LEU A 36 -4.36 -2.43 -1.37
N THR A 37 -3.42 -1.50 -1.30
CA THR A 37 -3.22 -0.47 -2.33
C THR A 37 -2.89 -1.12 -3.68
N PHE A 38 -1.97 -2.08 -3.68
CA PHE A 38 -1.60 -2.82 -4.88
C PHE A 38 -2.78 -3.62 -5.46
N ALA A 39 -3.53 -4.31 -4.60
CA ALA A 39 -4.71 -5.07 -5.00
C ALA A 39 -5.78 -4.15 -5.62
N ASN A 40 -6.04 -3.00 -5.00
CA ASN A 40 -6.98 -2.00 -5.49
C ASN A 40 -6.59 -1.48 -6.87
N VAL A 41 -5.34 -1.05 -7.04
CA VAL A 41 -4.82 -0.56 -8.33
C VAL A 41 -4.92 -1.65 -9.40
N ARG A 42 -4.57 -2.90 -9.07
CA ARG A 42 -4.66 -4.03 -10.00
C ARG A 42 -6.10 -4.30 -10.41
N GLN A 43 -7.04 -4.27 -9.48
CA GLN A 43 -8.46 -4.48 -9.75
C GLN A 43 -9.04 -3.34 -10.60
N HIS A 44 -8.72 -2.09 -10.28
CA HIS A 44 -9.15 -0.94 -11.06
C HIS A 44 -8.70 -1.05 -12.52
N ARG A 45 -7.41 -1.35 -12.76
CA ARG A 45 -6.88 -1.52 -14.12
C ARG A 45 -7.58 -2.64 -14.89
N ARG A 46 -7.91 -3.74 -14.22
CA ARG A 46 -8.67 -4.84 -14.82
C ARG A 46 -10.09 -4.40 -15.20
N ALA A 47 -10.80 -3.73 -14.30
CA ALA A 47 -12.16 -3.25 -14.57
C ALA A 47 -12.19 -2.29 -15.78
N VAL A 48 -11.29 -1.32 -15.83
CA VAL A 48 -11.17 -0.39 -16.97
C VAL A 48 -10.92 -1.15 -18.27
N SER A 49 -9.99 -2.11 -18.28
CA SER A 49 -9.70 -2.89 -19.49
C SER A 49 -10.89 -3.75 -19.96
N MET A 50 -11.72 -4.24 -19.03
CA MET A 50 -12.93 -4.98 -19.37
C MET A 50 -13.98 -4.07 -20.00
N ILE A 51 -14.19 -2.89 -19.43
CA ILE A 51 -15.15 -1.90 -19.95
C ILE A 51 -14.74 -1.47 -21.35
N GLN A 52 -13.47 -1.11 -21.56
CA GLN A 52 -12.97 -0.72 -22.89
C GLN A 52 -13.23 -1.79 -23.95
N ARG A 53 -12.95 -3.06 -23.63
CA ARG A 53 -13.20 -4.20 -24.54
C ARG A 53 -14.67 -4.40 -24.87
N ASN A 54 -15.57 -4.11 -23.93
CA ASN A 54 -17.01 -4.23 -24.20
C ASN A 54 -17.50 -3.10 -25.12
N LEU A 55 -17.04 -1.87 -24.88
CA LEU A 55 -17.37 -0.73 -25.73
C LEU A 55 -16.89 -0.92 -27.18
N GLU A 56 -15.69 -1.47 -27.39
CA GLU A 56 -15.17 -1.79 -28.73
C GLU A 56 -16.04 -2.81 -29.47
N ARG A 57 -16.58 -3.81 -28.75
CA ARG A 57 -17.47 -4.82 -29.34
C ARG A 57 -18.82 -4.22 -29.73
N GLU A 58 -19.41 -3.40 -28.86
CA GLU A 58 -20.69 -2.73 -29.13
C GLU A 58 -20.58 -1.81 -30.35
N ALA A 59 -19.50 -1.02 -30.45
CA ALA A 59 -19.25 -0.14 -31.60
C ALA A 59 -19.10 -0.91 -32.94
N THR A 60 -18.55 -2.12 -32.90
CA THR A 60 -18.35 -2.95 -34.10
C THR A 60 -19.64 -3.66 -34.53
N HIS A 61 -20.58 -3.91 -33.62
CA HIS A 61 -21.85 -4.59 -33.91
C HIS A 61 -22.96 -3.64 -34.41
N GLU A 62 -22.83 -2.33 -34.18
CA GLU A 62 -23.78 -1.31 -34.67
C GLU A 62 -23.44 -0.74 -36.07
N SER A 63 -22.34 -1.18 -36.72
CA SER A 63 -21.95 -0.79 -38.09
C SER A 63 -22.36 -1.82 -39.14
#